data_AF-A0A1B6D7M4-F1
#
_entry.id   AF-A0A1B6D7M4-F1
#
_cell.length_a   1.000
_cell.length_b   1.000
_cell.length_c   1.000
_cell.angle_alpha   90.00
_cell.angle_beta   90.00
_cell.angle_gamma   90.00
#
_symmetry.space_group_name_H-M   'P 1'
#
loop_
_entity.id
_entity.type
_entity.pdbx_description
1 polymer ?
#
loop_
_entity_poly.entity_id
_entity_poly.type
_entity_poly.pdbx_seq_one_letter_code
_entity_poly.pdbx_strand_id
1 'polypeptide(L)'
;MVVATTQELADKAAKLVVINYASKQKPTIDVEEVVKSGDKTKLIPMGKLTPTEKKTDVQFKVTGTIRLPGQYQYTMETLTCYTVPVERELDVYCSTQCMLPVQEAIAVALNIPENKINMKVSKVGGGYGIKLTRACLVGVAS
;
A
#
# COMPACT_ATOMS: atom_id res chain seq x y z
N MET A 1 4.11 -4.34 16.43
CA MET A 1 4.67 -5.64 16.02
C MET A 1 4.94 -6.45 17.27
N VAL A 2 4.61 -7.74 17.26
CA VAL A 2 4.89 -8.67 18.37
C VAL A 2 5.79 -9.76 17.82
N VAL A 3 6.87 -10.06 18.52
CA VAL A 3 7.80 -11.15 18.17
C VAL A 3 7.59 -12.27 19.17
N ALA A 4 7.44 -13.50 18.69
CA ALA A 4 7.28 -14.69 19.51
C ALA A 4 7.93 -15.90 18.83
N THR A 5 8.08 -17.00 19.56
CA THR A 5 8.66 -18.25 19.04
C THR A 5 7.77 -18.98 18.04
N THR A 6 6.45 -18.71 18.07
CA THR A 6 5.48 -19.25 17.12
C THR A 6 4.50 -18.17 16.69
N GLN A 7 3.96 -18.29 15.48
CA GLN A 7 2.98 -17.36 14.94
C GLN A 7 1.71 -17.29 15.81
N GLU A 8 1.22 -18.43 16.30
CA GLU A 8 0.05 -18.49 17.16
C GLU A 8 0.20 -17.67 18.46
N LEU A 9 1.40 -17.71 19.06
CA LEU A 9 1.69 -16.93 20.26
C LEU A 9 1.75 -15.43 19.95
N ALA A 10 2.36 -15.03 18.83
CA ALA A 10 2.39 -13.64 18.41
C ALA A 10 0.97 -13.10 18.17
N ASP A 11 0.10 -13.87 17.51
CA ASP A 11 -1.29 -13.49 17.24
C ASP A 11 -2.12 -13.36 18.51
N LYS A 12 -1.94 -14.28 19.47
CA LYS A 12 -2.60 -14.21 20.79
C LYS A 12 -2.14 -12.99 21.57
N ALA A 13 -0.82 -12.74 21.65
CA ALA A 13 -0.27 -11.59 22.34
C ALA A 13 -0.68 -10.26 21.69
N ALA A 14 -0.73 -10.19 20.36
CA ALA A 14 -1.17 -8.99 19.64
C ALA A 14 -2.60 -8.58 20.01
N LYS A 15 -3.50 -9.54 20.26
CA LYS A 15 -4.90 -9.27 20.69
C LYS A 15 -5.02 -8.75 22.12
N LEU A 16 -3.99 -8.94 22.96
CA LEU A 16 -3.98 -8.46 24.35
C LEU A 16 -3.46 -7.02 24.47
N VAL A 17 -2.88 -6.45 23.40
CA VAL A 17 -2.34 -5.10 23.42
C VAL A 17 -3.49 -4.09 23.49
N VAL A 18 -3.55 -3.34 24.59
CA VAL A 18 -4.55 -2.26 24.78
C VAL A 18 -3.96 -0.95 24.28
N ILE A 19 -4.65 -0.31 23.33
CA ILE A 19 -4.25 1.00 22.78
C ILE A 19 -5.36 2.01 23.09
N ASN A 20 -5.01 3.04 23.86
CA ASN A 20 -5.91 4.14 24.17
C ASN A 20 -5.67 5.30 23.21
N TYR A 21 -6.68 5.65 22.42
CA TYR A 21 -6.62 6.77 21.47
C TYR A 21 -7.35 7.99 22.04
N ALA A 22 -6.74 9.17 21.95
CA ALA A 22 -7.33 10.44 22.37
C ALA A 22 -7.84 11.30 21.19
N SER A 23 -7.96 10.73 19.99
CA SER A 23 -8.24 11.52 18.78
C SER A 23 -9.64 12.12 18.78
N LYS A 24 -9.72 13.43 18.57
CA LYS A 24 -10.97 14.23 18.55
C LYS A 24 -11.39 14.68 17.15
N GLN A 25 -10.61 14.37 16.10
CA GLN A 25 -10.92 14.82 14.73
C GLN A 25 -11.60 13.71 13.93
N LYS A 26 -12.70 14.05 13.24
CA LYS A 26 -13.40 13.14 12.32
C LYS A 26 -12.49 12.87 11.11
N PRO A 27 -12.14 11.61 10.80
CA PRO A 27 -11.40 11.29 9.61
C PRO A 27 -12.27 11.47 8.36
N THR A 28 -11.68 12.03 7.30
CA THR A 28 -12.34 12.10 5.98
C THR A 28 -12.19 10.75 5.29
N ILE A 29 -13.32 10.06 5.08
CA ILE A 29 -13.36 8.73 4.44
C ILE A 29 -14.10 8.74 3.10
N ASP A 30 -14.97 9.73 2.88
CA ASP A 30 -15.78 9.82 1.67
C ASP A 30 -15.07 10.66 0.60
N VAL A 31 -15.01 10.14 -0.62
CA VAL A 31 -14.47 10.86 -1.78
C VAL A 31 -15.28 12.13 -2.05
N GLU A 32 -16.59 12.12 -1.81
CA GLU A 32 -17.43 13.31 -2.02
C GLU A 32 -17.13 14.44 -1.02
N GLU A 33 -16.80 14.09 0.23
CA GLU A 33 -16.34 15.07 1.22
C GLU A 33 -15.02 15.72 0.77
N VAL A 34 -14.07 14.93 0.23
CA VAL A 34 -12.79 15.43 -0.31
C VAL A 34 -12.98 16.31 -1.55
N VAL A 35 -13.89 15.93 -2.45
CA VAL A 35 -14.20 16.73 -3.65
C VAL A 35 -14.83 18.07 -3.25
N LYS A 36 -15.76 18.05 -2.28
CA LYS A 36 -16.39 19.27 -1.75
C LYS A 36 -15.40 20.17 -1.02
N SER A 37 -14.40 19.60 -0.34
CA SER A 37 -13.38 20.39 0.36
C SER A 37 -12.42 21.10 -0.59
N GLY A 38 -12.37 20.72 -1.87
CA GLY A 38 -11.51 21.33 -2.89
C GLY A 38 -10.01 21.12 -2.62
N ASP A 39 -9.66 20.06 -1.87
CA ASP A 39 -8.28 19.80 -1.47
C ASP A 39 -7.44 19.34 -2.67
N LYS A 40 -6.64 20.27 -3.21
CA LYS A 40 -5.77 20.04 -4.37
C LYS A 40 -4.61 19.08 -4.09
N THR A 41 -4.34 18.74 -2.83
CA THR A 41 -3.32 17.73 -2.51
C THR A 41 -3.82 16.31 -2.76
N LYS A 42 -5.15 16.11 -2.77
CA LYS A 42 -5.80 14.80 -2.93
C LYS A 42 -6.49 14.63 -4.29
N LEU A 43 -6.71 15.73 -5.01
CA LEU A 43 -7.44 15.75 -6.28
C LEU A 43 -6.51 16.08 -7.43
N ILE A 44 -6.37 15.15 -8.38
CA ILE A 44 -5.66 15.36 -9.64
C ILE A 44 -6.72 15.40 -10.75
N PRO A 45 -7.09 16.59 -11.29
CA PRO A 45 -8.06 16.68 -12.36
C PRO A 45 -7.46 16.09 -13.65
N MET A 46 -8.09 15.05 -14.20
CA MET A 46 -7.70 14.45 -15.48
C MET A 46 -8.83 14.55 -16.51
N GLY A 47 -8.48 14.76 -17.78
CA GLY A 47 -9.42 14.63 -18.91
C GLY A 47 -10.51 15.71 -18.98
N LYS A 48 -10.28 16.92 -18.46
CA LYS A 48 -11.25 18.02 -18.57
C LYS A 48 -11.37 18.47 -20.03
N LEU A 49 -12.42 18.03 -20.71
CA LEU A 49 -12.83 18.55 -22.01
C LEU A 49 -13.82 19.69 -21.82
N THR A 50 -13.37 20.92 -22.05
CA THR A 50 -14.24 22.09 -22.11
C THR A 50 -14.87 22.17 -23.50
N PRO A 51 -16.20 22.20 -23.63
CA PRO A 51 -16.85 22.38 -24.92
C PRO A 51 -16.45 23.74 -25.53
N THR A 52 -15.95 23.73 -26.77
CA THR A 52 -15.53 24.95 -27.48
C THR A 52 -16.70 25.66 -28.15
N GLU A 53 -17.70 24.90 -28.62
CA GLU A 53 -18.84 25.42 -29.38
C GLU A 53 -20.15 24.72 -28.98
N LYS A 54 -21.25 25.47 -28.99
CA LYS A 54 -22.59 24.93 -28.75
C LYS A 54 -23.20 24.54 -30.09
N LYS A 55 -23.25 23.23 -30.37
CA LYS A 55 -23.97 22.72 -31.55
C LYS A 55 -25.48 22.89 -31.38
N THR A 56 -26.14 23.35 -32.43
CA THR A 56 -27.60 23.57 -32.50
C THR A 56 -28.38 22.32 -32.91
N ASP A 57 -27.70 21.23 -33.30
CA ASP A 57 -28.29 19.96 -33.75
C ASP A 57 -28.52 18.92 -32.62
N VAL A 58 -28.28 19.28 -31.36
CA VAL A 58 -28.35 18.36 -30.22
C VAL A 58 -29.80 18.14 -29.80
N GLN A 59 -30.33 16.93 -30.03
CA GLN A 59 -31.71 16.58 -29.64
C GLN A 59 -31.87 16.15 -28.18
N PHE A 60 -30.84 15.51 -27.59
CA PHE A 60 -30.90 15.00 -26.22
C PHE A 60 -29.64 15.34 -25.44
N LYS A 61 -29.82 15.70 -24.17
CA LYS A 61 -28.73 15.93 -23.21
C LYS A 61 -28.84 14.88 -22.10
N VAL A 62 -27.81 14.05 -21.95
CA VAL A 62 -27.72 13.07 -20.86
C VAL A 62 -26.72 13.59 -19.83
N THR A 63 -27.15 13.62 -18.57
CA THR A 63 -26.29 13.97 -17.44
C THR A 63 -26.39 12.87 -16.40
N GLY A 64 -25.26 12.45 -15.85
CA GLY A 64 -25.23 11.41 -14.83
C GLY A 64 -23.89 11.39 -14.11
N THR A 65 -23.84 10.59 -13.05
CA THR A 65 -22.64 10.34 -12.26
C THR A 65 -22.44 8.85 -12.16
N ILE A 66 -21.19 8.41 -12.28
CA ILE A 66 -20.80 7.01 -12.13
C ILE A 66 -19.87 6.94 -10.94
N ARG A 67 -20.14 5.99 -10.04
CA ARG A 67 -19.23 5.64 -8.94
C ARG A 67 -18.63 4.28 -9.23
N LEU A 68 -17.29 4.21 -9.22
CA LEU A 68 -16.54 2.97 -9.39
C LEU A 68 -15.93 2.59 -8.03
N PRO A 69 -16.30 1.44 -7.44
CA PRO A 69 -15.72 1.01 -6.18
C PRO A 69 -14.27 0.54 -6.35
N GLY A 70 -13.53 0.49 -5.24
CA GLY A 70 -12.19 -0.10 -5.22
C GLY A 70 -12.21 -1.62 -5.41
N GLN A 71 -11.06 -2.17 -5.79
CA GLN A 71 -10.84 -3.60 -5.95
C GLN A 71 -9.67 -4.05 -5.09
N TYR A 72 -9.85 -5.16 -4.37
CA TYR A 72 -8.76 -5.84 -3.69
C TYR A 72 -8.14 -6.90 -4.61
N GLN A 73 -6.82 -6.99 -4.62
CA GLN A 73 -6.04 -7.81 -5.56
C GLN A 73 -6.21 -9.32 -5.35
N TYR A 74 -6.50 -9.74 -4.11
CA TYR A 74 -6.77 -11.14 -3.75
C TYR A 74 -5.70 -12.12 -4.26
N THR A 75 -4.43 -11.83 -3.96
CA THR A 75 -3.31 -12.71 -4.31
C THR A 75 -3.38 -13.99 -3.48
N MET A 76 -3.16 -15.14 -4.11
CA MET A 76 -3.23 -16.46 -3.43
C MET A 76 -2.15 -16.59 -2.35
N GLU A 77 -0.95 -16.09 -2.64
CA GLU A 77 0.09 -15.89 -1.63
C GLU A 77 -0.06 -14.47 -1.07
N THR A 78 -0.20 -14.36 0.24
CA THR A 78 -0.24 -13.08 0.96
C THR A 78 1.09 -12.32 0.89
N LEU A 79 1.14 -11.12 1.48
CA LEU A 79 2.41 -10.41 1.65
C LEU A 79 3.26 -11.17 2.66
N THR A 80 4.38 -11.73 2.22
CA THR A 80 5.25 -12.59 3.02
C THR A 80 6.69 -12.15 2.85
N CYS A 81 7.43 -12.09 3.96
CA CYS A 81 8.86 -11.83 3.99
C CYS A 81 9.51 -12.68 5.08
N TYR A 82 10.73 -13.12 4.83
CA TYR A 82 11.56 -13.88 5.75
C TYR A 82 12.99 -13.36 5.66
N THR A 83 13.55 -12.94 6.80
CA THR A 83 14.88 -12.33 6.86
C THR A 83 15.82 -13.18 7.70
N VAL A 84 17.01 -13.43 7.18
CA VAL A 84 18.07 -14.18 7.84
C VAL A 84 19.26 -13.24 8.07
N PRO A 85 19.58 -12.89 9.32
CA PRO A 85 20.80 -12.16 9.62
C PRO A 85 22.01 -13.07 9.41
N VAL A 86 22.98 -12.60 8.62
CA VAL A 86 24.25 -13.28 8.34
C VAL A 86 25.39 -12.33 8.71
N GLU A 87 26.03 -12.55 9.85
CA GLU A 87 27.06 -11.67 10.40
C GLU A 87 26.63 -10.19 10.51
N ARG A 88 27.02 -9.35 9.55
CA ARG A 88 26.70 -7.92 9.45
C ARG A 88 25.83 -7.58 8.23
N GLU A 89 25.25 -8.60 7.61
CA GLU A 89 24.46 -8.56 6.39
C GLU A 89 23.09 -9.24 6.60
N LEU A 90 22.16 -8.98 5.69
CA LEU A 90 20.79 -9.50 5.74
C LEU A 90 20.47 -10.21 4.43
N ASP A 91 20.16 -11.50 4.51
CA ASP A 91 19.53 -12.23 3.43
C ASP A 91 18.00 -12.11 3.56
N VAL A 92 17.37 -11.40 2.64
CA VAL A 92 15.94 -11.07 2.70
C VAL A 92 15.19 -11.81 1.59
N TYR A 93 14.31 -12.72 1.99
CA TYR A 93 13.42 -13.46 1.09
C TYR A 93 12.04 -12.82 1.12
N CYS A 94 11.72 -12.02 0.10
CA CYS A 94 10.46 -11.26 0.07
C CYS A 94 9.63 -11.61 -1.17
N SER A 95 8.33 -11.84 -0.98
CA SER A 95 7.39 -11.98 -2.09
C SER A 95 7.07 -10.57 -2.64
N THR A 96 7.89 -10.11 -3.58
CA THR A 96 7.79 -8.77 -4.18
C THR A 96 7.87 -8.80 -5.72
N GLN A 97 7.18 -7.86 -6.38
CA GLN A 97 7.32 -7.61 -7.82
C GLN A 97 8.54 -6.75 -8.14
N CYS A 98 9.07 -6.01 -7.17
CA CYS A 98 10.24 -5.17 -7.33
C CYS A 98 11.09 -5.19 -6.04
N MET A 99 12.35 -5.59 -6.16
CA MET A 99 13.26 -5.71 -5.00
C MET A 99 13.73 -4.36 -4.48
N LEU A 100 13.96 -3.39 -5.37
CA LEU A 100 14.59 -2.11 -5.05
C LEU A 100 13.84 -1.32 -3.95
N PRO A 101 12.50 -1.10 -4.03
CA PRO A 101 11.79 -0.37 -2.97
C PRO A 101 11.80 -1.10 -1.62
N VAL A 102 11.92 -2.43 -1.62
CA VAL A 102 11.98 -3.21 -0.38
C VAL A 102 13.37 -3.09 0.25
N GLN A 103 14.42 -3.22 -0.57
CA GLN A 103 15.81 -3.05 -0.14
C GLN A 103 16.05 -1.66 0.44
N GLU A 104 15.62 -0.62 -0.27
CA GLU A 104 15.74 0.78 0.15
C GLU A 104 14.97 1.02 1.46
N ALA A 105 13.73 0.52 1.56
CA ALA A 105 12.94 0.67 2.78
C ALA A 105 13.60 0.01 4.01
N ILE A 106 14.19 -1.18 3.84
CA ILE A 106 14.92 -1.87 4.93
C ILE A 106 16.20 -1.11 5.29
N ALA A 107 16.96 -0.65 4.29
CA ALA A 107 18.18 0.14 4.50
C ALA A 107 17.90 1.41 5.31
N VAL A 108 16.86 2.15 4.94
CA VAL A 108 16.41 3.36 5.64
C VAL A 108 15.95 3.03 7.06
N ALA A 109 15.16 1.98 7.25
CA ALA A 109 14.63 1.62 8.56
C ALA A 109 15.72 1.18 9.56
N LEU A 110 16.72 0.44 9.09
CA LEU A 110 17.83 -0.05 9.91
C LEU A 110 19.03 0.90 9.95
N ASN A 111 19.01 1.97 9.15
CA ASN A 111 20.12 2.91 8.95
C ASN A 111 21.43 2.19 8.57
N ILE A 112 21.35 1.28 7.61
CA ILE A 112 22.50 0.55 7.05
C ILE A 112 22.62 0.78 5.54
N PRO A 113 23.82 0.64 4.94
CA PRO A 113 23.97 0.72 3.50
C PRO A 113 23.23 -0.42 2.77
N GLU A 114 22.67 -0.13 1.60
CA GLU A 114 21.93 -1.12 0.78
C GLU A 114 22.77 -2.34 0.38
N ASN A 115 24.09 -2.19 0.28
CA ASN A 115 25.00 -3.29 -0.04
C ASN A 115 25.10 -4.35 1.08
N LYS A 116 24.55 -4.09 2.26
CA LYS A 116 24.43 -5.05 3.36
C LYS A 116 23.14 -5.87 3.30
N ILE A 117 22.29 -5.63 2.31
CA ILE A 117 21.01 -6.30 2.15
C ILE A 117 21.01 -7.07 0.83
N ASN A 118 20.90 -8.38 0.93
CA ASN A 118 20.83 -9.27 -0.21
C ASN A 118 19.38 -9.74 -0.41
N MET A 119 18.72 -9.14 -1.40
CA MET A 119 17.34 -9.48 -1.76
C MET A 119 17.29 -10.76 -2.59
N LYS A 120 16.47 -11.72 -2.15
CA LYS A 120 16.22 -12.99 -2.83
C LYS A 120 14.73 -13.14 -3.11
N VAL A 121 14.38 -13.28 -4.38
CA VAL A 121 12.98 -13.49 -4.81
C VAL A 121 12.96 -14.73 -5.68
N SER A 122 12.07 -15.68 -5.35
CA SER A 122 11.87 -16.89 -6.15
C SER A 122 10.61 -16.76 -7.01
N LYS A 123 9.51 -17.36 -6.58
CA LYS A 123 8.20 -17.29 -7.26
C LYS A 123 7.27 -16.42 -6.42
N VAL A 124 6.42 -15.65 -7.11
CA VAL A 124 5.41 -14.79 -6.48
C VAL A 124 4.03 -15.37 -6.78
N GLY A 125 3.30 -15.81 -5.76
CA GLY A 125 1.98 -16.41 -5.85
C GLY A 125 0.86 -15.40 -6.09
N GLY A 126 0.96 -14.64 -7.18
CA GLY A 126 0.08 -13.52 -7.51
C GLY A 126 0.56 -12.21 -6.90
N GLY A 127 0.41 -11.12 -7.68
CA GLY A 127 0.83 -9.77 -7.29
C GLY A 127 -0.19 -8.71 -7.69
N TYR A 128 -0.59 -8.64 -8.96
CA TYR A 128 -1.60 -7.69 -9.47
C TYR A 128 -1.36 -6.23 -9.03
N GLY A 129 -0.09 -5.84 -8.84
CA GLY A 129 0.34 -4.51 -8.43
C GLY A 129 0.52 -4.33 -6.91
N ILE A 130 -0.09 -5.15 -6.04
CA ILE A 130 0.00 -4.94 -4.59
C ILE A 130 1.42 -5.14 -4.07
N LYS A 131 2.12 -6.15 -4.62
CA LYS A 131 3.49 -6.53 -4.25
C LYS A 131 4.55 -5.65 -4.90
N LEU A 132 4.18 -4.54 -5.55
CA LEU A 132 5.14 -3.54 -6.03
C LEU A 132 5.61 -2.62 -4.91
N THR A 133 4.70 -2.19 -4.03
CA THR A 133 5.00 -1.22 -2.96
C THR A 133 4.53 -1.64 -1.58
N ARG A 134 3.47 -2.47 -1.47
CA ARG A 134 2.99 -2.90 -0.15
C ARG A 134 3.87 -3.97 0.48
N ALA A 135 4.68 -4.68 -0.33
CA ALA A 135 5.68 -5.63 0.15
C ALA A 135 6.73 -4.98 1.07
N CYS A 136 6.99 -3.68 0.92
CA CYS A 136 7.88 -2.92 1.81
C CYS A 136 7.42 -2.97 3.28
N LEU A 137 6.12 -3.01 3.54
CA LEU A 137 5.57 -3.02 4.90
C LEU A 137 5.98 -4.29 5.66
N VAL A 138 5.92 -5.45 4.99
CA VAL A 138 6.35 -6.72 5.58
C VAL A 138 7.87 -6.88 5.55
N GLY A 139 8.55 -6.29 4.55
CA GLY A 139 10.01 -6.32 4.47
C GLY A 139 10.70 -5.56 5.61
N VAL A 140 10.16 -4.41 6.01
CA VAL A 140 10.71 -3.63 7.14
C VAL A 140 10.38 -4.27 8.51
N ALA A 141 9.28 -5.02 8.59
CA ALA A 141 8.83 -5.65 9.83
C ALA A 141 9.41 -7.06 10.05
N SER A 142 10.00 -7.68 9.02
CA SER A 142 10.53 -9.05 9.10
C SER A 142 11.88 -9.16 9.79
#